data_AF-A0A151SEJ1-F1
#
_entry.id   AF-A0A151SEJ1-F1
#
_cell.length_a   1.000
_cell.length_b   1.000
_cell.length_c   1.000
_cell.angle_alpha   90.00
_cell.angle_beta   90.00
_cell.angle_gamma   90.00
#
_symmetry.space_group_name_H-M   'P 1'
#
loop_
_entity.id
_entity.type
_entity.pdbx_description
1 polymer ?
#
loop_
_entity_poly.entity_id
_entity_poly.type
_entity_poly.pdbx_seq_one_letter_code
_entity_poly.pdbx_strand_id
1 'polypeptide(L)'
;MNNTLIERVRCMFYEAKLPKHFWGETLYTMMHIINLSLTIALNSEVPNKFWIVKNVKYAHLRVFSWKAFVHVSKDERSKLDAKTRQCIFIGYAEDEFGYKFYDPFENKLVIGHDMKFIEDQTIEDINKV
;
A
#
# COMPACT_ATOMS: atom_id res chain seq x y z
N MET A 1 13.35 -2.03 19.52
CA MET A 1 12.52 -2.09 18.30
C MET A 1 12.84 -0.97 17.30
N ASN A 2 13.22 0.24 17.72
CA ASN A 2 13.43 1.37 16.80
C ASN A 2 14.46 1.10 15.68
N ASN A 3 15.64 0.56 16.00
CA ASN A 3 16.65 0.28 14.97
C ASN A 3 16.16 -0.77 13.94
N THR A 4 15.52 -1.84 14.41
CA THR A 4 14.95 -2.87 13.54
C THR A 4 13.86 -2.32 12.62
N LEU A 5 13.02 -1.42 13.13
CA LEU A 5 11.97 -0.78 12.34
C LEU A 5 12.58 0.10 11.24
N ILE A 6 13.55 0.94 11.58
CA ILE A 6 14.21 1.85 10.63
C ILE A 6 14.91 1.07 9.52
N GLU A 7 15.64 0.00 9.85
CA GLU A 7 16.30 -0.82 8.81
C GLU A 7 15.29 -1.52 7.90
N ARG A 8 14.17 -2.02 8.43
CA ARG A 8 13.10 -2.61 7.62
C ARG A 8 12.45 -1.59 6.68
N VAL A 9 12.18 -0.38 7.19
CA VAL A 9 11.66 0.73 6.36
C VAL A 9 12.67 1.09 5.28
N ARG A 10 13.97 1.18 5.61
CA ARG A 10 15.02 1.47 4.63
C ARG A 10 15.08 0.42 3.52
N CYS A 11 14.99 -0.87 3.85
CA CYS A 11 14.94 -1.95 2.86
C CYS A 11 13.69 -1.86 1.97
N MET A 12 12.51 -1.71 2.56
CA MET A 12 11.25 -1.57 1.81
C MET A 12 11.29 -0.35 0.88
N PHE A 13 11.82 0.76 1.38
CA PHE A 13 11.93 2.01 0.63
C PHE A 13 12.93 1.92 -0.53
N TYR A 14 14.06 1.23 -0.32
CA TYR A 14 15.06 1.00 -1.36
C TYR A 14 14.45 0.23 -2.55
N GLU A 15 13.70 -0.83 -2.25
CA GLU A 15 13.04 -1.65 -3.27
C GLU A 15 11.87 -0.91 -3.96
N ALA A 16 11.17 -0.04 -3.22
CA ALA A 16 10.04 0.73 -3.74
C ALA A 16 10.40 1.67 -4.88
N LYS A 17 11.65 2.13 -4.96
CA LYS A 17 12.11 3.17 -5.90
C LYS A 17 11.26 4.44 -5.90
N LEU A 18 10.62 4.77 -4.77
CA LEU A 18 9.80 5.96 -4.61
C LEU A 18 10.62 7.19 -4.17
N PRO A 19 10.15 8.42 -4.48
CA PRO A 19 10.74 9.64 -3.95
C PRO A 19 10.73 9.70 -2.42
N LYS A 20 11.79 10.27 -1.81
CA LYS A 20 12.00 10.34 -0.34
C LYS A 20 10.82 10.88 0.46
N HIS A 21 9.95 11.70 -0.11
CA HIS A 21 8.79 12.25 0.60
C HIS A 21 7.74 11.19 0.99
N PHE A 22 7.76 9.99 0.39
CA PHE A 22 6.89 8.85 0.76
C PHE A 22 7.38 8.03 1.96
N TRP A 23 8.44 8.45 2.65
CA TRP A 23 8.99 7.70 3.79
C TRP A 23 7.97 7.45 4.90
N GLY A 24 7.07 8.40 5.15
CA GLY A 24 6.02 8.26 6.17
C GLY A 24 5.02 7.14 5.84
N GLU A 25 4.55 7.07 4.60
CA GLU A 25 3.65 6.01 4.13
C GLU A 25 4.32 4.63 4.14
N THR A 26 5.63 4.61 3.86
CA THR A 26 6.46 3.40 3.98
C THR A 26 6.55 2.93 5.43
N LEU A 27 6.75 3.85 6.37
CA LEU A 27 6.77 3.55 7.79
C LEU A 27 5.43 2.98 8.26
N TYR A 28 4.31 3.59 7.86
CA TYR A 28 2.97 3.09 8.19
C TYR A 28 2.71 1.70 7.63
N THR A 29 3.08 1.46 6.37
CA THR A 29 2.96 0.14 5.74
C THR A 29 3.80 -0.91 6.44
N MET A 30 5.03 -0.55 6.83
CA MET A 30 5.92 -1.44 7.57
C MET A 30 5.35 -1.79 8.95
N MET A 31 4.79 -0.81 9.67
CA MET A 31 4.12 -1.03 10.95
C MET A 31 2.91 -1.98 10.79
N HIS A 32 2.11 -1.76 9.75
CA HIS A 32 0.97 -2.63 9.44
C HIS A 32 1.43 -4.08 9.21
N ILE A 33 2.48 -4.29 8.41
CA ILE A 33 3.05 -5.62 8.16
C ILE A 33 3.63 -6.23 9.45
N ILE A 34 4.31 -5.46 10.29
CA ILE A 34 4.85 -5.94 11.58
C ILE A 34 3.73 -6.45 12.49
N ASN A 35 2.62 -5.70 12.58
CA ASN A 35 1.48 -6.08 13.41
C ASN A 35 0.80 -7.37 12.92
N LEU A 36 0.91 -7.66 11.61
CA LEU A 36 0.41 -8.89 10.98
C LEU A 36 1.42 -10.05 10.97
N SER A 37 2.68 -9.77 11.30
CA SER A 37 3.76 -10.77 11.31
C SER A 37 3.76 -11.57 12.61
N LEU A 38 4.06 -12.88 12.51
CA LEU A 38 4.23 -13.74 13.68
C LEU A 38 5.38 -13.21 14.55
N THR A 39 5.15 -13.14 15.85
CA THR A 39 6.15 -12.65 16.80
C THR A 39 6.53 -13.75 17.77
N ILE A 40 7.83 -14.07 17.85
CA ILE A 40 8.37 -15.10 18.76
C ILE A 40 8.02 -14.77 20.22
N ALA A 41 8.04 -13.48 20.59
CA ALA A 41 7.64 -13.02 21.92
C ALA A 41 6.18 -13.33 22.29
N LEU A 42 5.33 -13.65 21.31
CA LEU A 42 3.94 -14.07 21.49
C LEU A 42 3.76 -15.57 21.16
N ASN A 43 4.77 -16.41 21.40
CA ASN A 43 4.73 -17.84 21.08
C ASN A 43 4.43 -18.12 19.59
N SER A 44 4.97 -17.28 18.69
CA SER A 44 4.67 -17.33 17.25
C SER A 44 3.20 -17.06 16.92
N GLU A 45 2.52 -16.25 17.72
CA GLU A 45 1.21 -15.69 17.37
C GLU A 45 1.34 -14.30 16.74
N VAL A 46 0.25 -13.84 16.14
CA VAL A 46 0.19 -12.54 15.43
C VAL A 46 -0.25 -11.48 16.42
N PRO A 47 0.52 -10.40 16.65
CA PRO A 47 0.16 -9.33 17.57
C PRO A 47 -1.27 -8.85 17.37
N ASN A 48 -1.66 -8.61 16.11
CA ASN A 48 -2.98 -8.09 15.78
C ASN A 48 -4.15 -8.94 16.32
N LYS A 49 -3.96 -10.25 16.53
CA LYS A 49 -5.00 -11.12 17.13
C LYS A 49 -5.33 -10.75 18.59
N PHE A 50 -4.35 -10.23 19.33
CA PHE A 50 -4.53 -9.82 20.73
C PHE A 50 -5.18 -8.44 20.84
N TRP A 51 -4.85 -7.53 19.91
CA TRP A 51 -5.36 -6.16 19.90
C TRP A 51 -6.74 -6.05 19.24
N ILE A 52 -6.95 -6.81 18.17
CA ILE A 52 -8.18 -6.90 17.41
C ILE A 52 -8.62 -8.36 17.49
N VAL A 53 -9.68 -8.64 18.24
CA VAL A 53 -10.24 -9.99 18.47
C VAL A 53 -10.91 -10.50 17.17
N LYS A 54 -10.15 -10.59 16.08
CA LYS A 54 -10.59 -10.92 14.73
C LYS A 54 -9.48 -11.68 14.03
N ASN A 55 -9.87 -12.71 13.26
CA ASN A 55 -8.90 -13.49 12.49
C ASN A 55 -8.23 -12.61 11.43
N VAL A 56 -6.90 -12.60 11.47
CA VAL A 56 -6.06 -11.88 10.53
C VAL A 56 -6.18 -12.53 9.14
N LYS A 57 -6.67 -11.77 8.15
CA LYS A 57 -6.70 -12.20 6.75
C LYS A 57 -5.44 -11.70 6.06
N TYR A 58 -4.66 -12.54 5.38
CA TYR A 58 -3.46 -12.10 4.66
C TYR A 58 -3.71 -11.77 3.18
N ALA A 59 -4.87 -12.14 2.64
CA ALA A 59 -5.21 -11.99 1.23
C ALA A 59 -5.23 -10.53 0.73
N HIS A 60 -5.31 -9.55 1.64
CA HIS A 60 -5.28 -8.13 1.33
C HIS A 60 -3.85 -7.56 1.26
N LEU A 61 -2.83 -8.31 1.66
CA LEU A 61 -1.46 -7.82 1.60
C LEU A 61 -1.01 -7.65 0.15
N ARG A 62 -0.36 -6.52 -0.13
CA ARG A 62 0.18 -6.16 -1.44
C ARG A 62 1.58 -5.61 -1.30
N VAL A 63 2.38 -5.78 -2.36
CA VAL A 63 3.75 -5.27 -2.42
C VAL A 63 3.69 -3.76 -2.56
N PHE A 64 4.42 -3.07 -1.68
CA PHE A 64 4.53 -1.62 -1.68
C PHE A 64 5.16 -1.11 -2.99
N SER A 65 4.69 0.03 -3.50
CA SER A 65 5.10 0.63 -4.77
C SER A 65 4.69 -0.09 -6.06
N TRP A 66 3.85 -1.13 -5.97
CA TRP A 66 3.29 -1.71 -7.19
C TRP A 66 2.28 -0.79 -7.86
N LYS A 67 2.34 -0.79 -9.20
CA LYS A 67 1.35 -0.14 -10.04
C LYS A 67 0.00 -0.81 -9.88
N ALA A 68 -1.03 0.02 -9.80
CA ALA A 68 -2.42 -0.42 -9.74
C ALA A 68 -3.29 0.45 -10.64
N PHE A 69 -4.29 -0.17 -11.25
CA PHE A 69 -5.40 0.54 -11.86
C PHE A 69 -6.52 0.65 -10.84
N VAL A 70 -6.85 1.87 -10.43
CA VAL A 70 -7.91 2.14 -9.46
C VAL A 70 -9.16 2.59 -10.20
N HIS A 71 -10.33 2.07 -9.82
CA HIS A 71 -11.60 2.48 -10.41
C HIS A 71 -11.89 3.97 -10.18
N VAL A 72 -12.38 4.66 -11.20
CA VAL A 72 -12.85 6.04 -11.13
C VAL A 72 -14.38 6.04 -11.13
N SER A 73 -14.97 6.72 -10.13
CA SER A 73 -16.41 6.77 -9.94
C SER A 73 -17.11 7.44 -11.13
N LYS A 74 -18.42 7.17 -11.30
CA LYS A 74 -19.20 7.79 -12.39
C LYS A 74 -19.33 9.30 -12.22
N ASP A 75 -19.26 9.80 -10.99
CA ASP A 75 -19.44 11.22 -10.68
C ASP A 75 -18.19 12.04 -11.04
N GLU A 76 -17.03 11.40 -11.08
CA GLU A 76 -15.74 12.00 -11.43
C GLU A 76 -15.40 11.88 -12.93
N ARG A 77 -16.27 11.27 -13.76
CA ARG A 77 -15.95 10.98 -15.17
C ARG A 77 -17.13 11.20 -16.11
N SER A 78 -16.84 11.68 -17.31
CA SER A 78 -17.80 11.80 -18.41
C SER A 78 -18.06 10.44 -19.09
N LYS A 79 -19.08 10.39 -19.97
CA LYS A 79 -19.54 9.14 -20.61
C LYS A 79 -18.45 8.39 -21.38
N LEU A 80 -17.46 9.10 -21.93
CA LEU A 80 -16.35 8.55 -22.72
C LEU A 80 -14.99 8.59 -22.02
N ASP A 81 -14.94 9.08 -20.78
CA ASP A 81 -13.69 9.15 -20.03
C ASP A 81 -13.27 7.76 -19.53
N ALA A 82 -11.98 7.60 -19.28
CA ALA A 82 -11.41 6.37 -18.75
C ALA A 82 -12.10 5.96 -17.44
N LYS A 83 -12.34 4.65 -17.26
CA LYS A 83 -12.98 4.09 -16.05
C LYS A 83 -11.99 3.79 -14.92
N THR A 84 -10.70 3.94 -15.20
CA THR A 84 -9.61 3.58 -14.31
C THR A 84 -8.50 4.58 -14.43
N ARG A 85 -7.85 4.90 -13.31
CA ARG A 85 -6.63 5.70 -13.25
C ARG A 85 -5.44 4.82 -12.88
N GLN A 86 -4.29 5.14 -13.45
CA GLN A 86 -3.03 4.49 -13.08
C GLN A 86 -2.49 5.15 -11.82
N CYS A 87 -2.27 4.36 -10.78
CA CYS A 87 -1.73 4.84 -9.53
C CYS A 87 -0.68 3.86 -9.00
N ILE A 88 -0.01 4.27 -7.93
CA ILE A 88 1.00 3.47 -7.24
C ILE A 88 0.49 3.18 -5.85
N PHE A 89 0.58 1.93 -5.43
CA PHE A 89 0.20 1.55 -4.07
C PHE A 89 1.22 2.06 -3.06
N ILE A 90 0.73 2.82 -2.08
CA ILE A 90 1.54 3.45 -1.04
C ILE A 90 1.14 3.04 0.38
N GLY A 91 0.22 2.09 0.54
CA GLY A 91 -0.12 1.56 1.86
C GLY A 91 -1.61 1.37 2.10
N TYR A 92 -1.95 1.03 3.32
CA TYR A 92 -3.31 0.69 3.72
C TYR A 92 -4.02 1.91 4.30
N ALA A 93 -5.31 2.05 4.02
CA ALA A 93 -6.13 3.07 4.65
C ALA A 93 -6.57 2.59 6.05
N GLU A 94 -7.07 3.51 6.88
CA GLU A 94 -7.47 3.21 8.26
C GLU A 94 -8.81 2.46 8.33
N ASP A 95 -9.62 2.54 7.28
CA ASP A 95 -10.84 1.76 7.11
C ASP A 95 -10.50 0.30 6.72
N GLU A 96 -11.30 -0.66 7.21
CA GLU A 96 -10.97 -2.09 7.20
C GLU A 96 -10.69 -2.71 5.80
N PHE A 97 -10.94 -1.99 4.70
CA PHE A 97 -10.79 -2.51 3.33
C PHE A 97 -10.22 -1.53 2.31
N GLY A 98 -9.79 -0.34 2.74
CA GLY A 98 -9.28 0.68 1.83
C GLY A 98 -7.78 0.53 1.58
N TYR A 99 -7.35 0.81 0.36
CA TYR A 99 -5.95 0.94 -0.02
C TYR A 99 -5.67 2.41 -0.37
N LYS A 100 -4.50 2.89 0.03
CA LYS A 100 -3.98 4.19 -0.36
C LYS A 100 -3.13 4.05 -1.62
N PHE A 101 -3.40 4.92 -2.57
CA PHE A 101 -2.67 5.03 -3.82
C PHE A 101 -2.20 6.46 -4.04
N TYR A 102 -1.12 6.59 -4.79
CA TYR A 102 -0.61 7.85 -5.29
C TYR A 102 -0.82 7.91 -6.79
N ASP A 103 -1.48 8.95 -7.27
CA ASP A 103 -1.60 9.28 -8.68
C ASP A 103 -0.42 10.18 -9.09
N PRO A 104 0.53 9.69 -9.90
CA PRO A 104 1.69 10.47 -10.32
C PRO A 104 1.34 11.57 -11.34
N PHE A 105 0.19 11.49 -12.02
CA PHE A 105 -0.22 12.46 -13.03
C PHE A 105 -0.88 13.68 -12.37
N GLU A 106 -1.77 13.44 -11.41
CA GLU A 106 -2.44 14.52 -10.68
C GLU A 106 -1.71 14.95 -9.40
N ASN A 107 -0.68 14.20 -8.99
CA ASN A 107 0.03 14.36 -7.73
C ASN A 107 -0.92 14.33 -6.52
N LYS A 108 -1.86 13.38 -6.53
CA LYS A 108 -2.92 13.25 -5.53
C LYS A 108 -2.90 11.90 -4.84
N LEU A 109 -3.36 11.90 -3.59
CA LEU A 109 -3.67 10.69 -2.84
C LEU A 109 -5.08 10.22 -3.17
N VAL A 110 -5.20 8.92 -3.38
CA VAL A 110 -6.44 8.24 -3.74
C VAL A 110 -6.68 7.11 -2.76
N ILE A 111 -7.87 7.06 -2.18
CA ILE A 111 -8.32 5.88 -1.42
C ILE A 111 -9.24 5.07 -2.33
N GLY A 112 -8.94 3.78 -2.48
CA GLY A 112 -9.66 2.89 -3.39
C GLY A 112 -9.90 1.52 -2.79
N HIS A 113 -11.04 0.93 -3.15
CA HIS A 113 -11.45 -0.43 -2.77
C HIS A 113 -11.45 -1.39 -3.96
N ASP A 114 -11.77 -0.87 -5.15
CA ASP A 114 -11.79 -1.62 -6.40
C ASP A 114 -10.59 -1.22 -7.26
N MET A 115 -9.62 -2.12 -7.31
CA MET A 115 -8.39 -1.94 -8.06
C MET A 115 -7.84 -3.26 -8.58
N LYS A 116 -7.04 -3.16 -9.64
CA LYS A 116 -6.24 -4.26 -10.16
C LYS A 116 -4.76 -3.91 -10.08
N PHE A 117 -4.01 -4.69 -9.32
CA PHE A 117 -2.55 -4.58 -9.27
C PHE A 117 -1.95 -5.18 -10.54
N ILE A 118 -0.89 -4.54 -11.03
CA ILE A 118 -0.03 -5.12 -12.05
C ILE A 118 1.26 -5.50 -11.34
N GLU A 119 1.50 -6.80 -11.27
CA GLU A 119 2.71 -7.34 -10.65
C GLU A 119 3.95 -6.87 -11.44
N ASP A 120 5.05 -6.67 -10.73
CA ASP A 120 6.37 -6.29 -11.27
C ASP A 120 6.44 -4.95 -12.03
N GLN A 121 5.40 -4.11 -11.96
CA GLN A 121 5.45 -2.75 -12.49
C GLN A 121 5.53 -1.71 -11.37
N THR A 122 6.45 -0.76 -11.53
CA THR A 122 6.72 0.29 -10.53
C THR A 122 6.49 1.68 -11.13
N ILE A 123 6.79 2.74 -10.35
CA ILE A 123 6.76 4.13 -10.82
C ILE A 123 7.58 4.36 -12.10
N GLU A 124 8.68 3.63 -12.25
CA GLU A 124 9.57 3.76 -13.41
C GLU A 124 8.89 3.32 -14.71
N ASP A 125 7.90 2.43 -14.64
CA ASP A 125 7.17 1.92 -15.80
C ASP A 125 5.92 2.74 -16.13
N ILE A 126 5.50 3.62 -15.23
CA ILE A 126 4.47 4.63 -15.50
C ILE A 126 5.06 5.78 -16.31
N ASN A 127 6.27 6.24 -15.95
CA ASN A 127 6.91 7.38 -16.59
C ASN A 127 7.52 7.09 -17.99
N LYS A 128 7.53 5.83 -18.44
CA LYS A 128 8.04 5.41 -19.76
C LYS A 128 6.99 5.43 -20.87
N VAL A 129 5.73 5.66 -20.53
CA VAL A 129 4.59 5.76 -21.47
C VAL A 129 4.32 7.21 -21.79
#